data_AF-A0A6N6NP97-F1
#
_entry.id   AF-A0A6N6NP97-F1
#
_cell.length_a   1.000
_cell.length_b   1.000
_cell.length_c   1.000
_cell.angle_alpha   90.00
_cell.angle_beta   90.00
_cell.angle_gamma   90.00
#
_symmetry.space_group_name_H-M   'P 1'
#
loop_
_entity.id
_entity.type
_entity.pdbx_description
1 polymer ?
#
loop_
_entity_poly.entity_id
_entity_poly.type
_entity_poly.pdbx_seq_one_letter_code
_entity_poly.pdbx_strand_id
1 'polypeptide(L)'
;MSQRNYMNDRYQDEGPKGTTRKSAASAKPKSKAAASVHIQSSTKTPQERKAEQKARRKAERAKQNELDRKYYNPPTAEYKRLRRLWWVVLIAAVLMVALSWFARSWEPAWISYVTLGSSYVLIILAFYLDFSKIRKCRRKYQMEMESQNTKESRRAEKAKRAAEREAEKQKEDAAAEVAEEQIKPKRGLFSRKKVDAVDAAKPADAASAAKPADK
;
A
#
# COMPACT_ATOMS: atom_id res chain seq x y z
N MET A 1 42.13 25.65 57.69
CA MET A 1 42.35 24.39 56.93
C MET A 1 41.52 24.44 55.66
N SER A 2 42.13 24.33 54.48
CA SER A 2 41.41 24.36 53.20
C SER A 2 40.72 23.01 52.97
N GLN A 3 39.40 23.01 52.82
CA GLN A 3 38.62 21.81 52.51
C GLN A 3 38.97 21.36 51.08
N ARG A 4 39.47 20.13 50.94
CA ARG A 4 39.81 19.56 49.64
C ARG A 4 38.52 19.24 48.87
N ASN A 5 38.52 19.55 47.57
CA ASN A 5 37.35 19.33 46.72
C ASN A 5 37.07 17.83 46.56
N TYR A 6 35.90 17.38 47.01
CA TYR A 6 35.44 15.98 46.93
C TYR A 6 35.16 15.51 45.49
N MET A 7 35.05 16.45 44.54
CA MET A 7 34.74 16.17 43.14
C MET A 7 35.97 16.02 42.24
N ASN A 8 37.15 15.76 42.83
CA ASN A 8 38.38 15.59 42.06
C ASN A 8 38.66 14.11 41.78
N ASP A 9 38.77 13.73 40.51
CA ASP A 9 38.85 12.34 40.02
C ASP A 9 39.97 11.52 40.68
N ARG A 10 41.09 12.17 41.07
CA ARG A 10 42.21 11.51 41.78
C ARG A 10 41.81 10.93 43.15
N TYR A 11 40.72 11.39 43.75
CA TYR A 11 40.22 10.92 45.05
C TYR A 11 38.92 10.13 44.96
N GLN A 12 38.33 10.03 43.76
CA GLN A 12 37.11 9.24 43.54
C GLN A 12 37.40 7.83 43.00
N ASP A 13 38.60 7.59 42.48
CA ASP A 13 39.00 6.27 42.00
C ASP A 13 39.62 5.45 43.14
N GLU A 14 38.78 4.71 43.86
CA GLU A 14 39.18 3.51 44.64
C GLU A 14 39.51 2.38 43.63
N GLY A 15 40.51 2.63 42.78
CA GLY A 15 41.06 1.65 41.85
C GLY A 15 41.78 0.53 42.62
N PRO A 16 41.76 -0.74 42.15
CA PRO A 16 42.19 -1.87 42.96
C PRO A 16 43.63 -1.76 43.45
N LYS A 17 43.76 -1.59 44.77
CA LYS A 17 45.01 -1.63 45.53
C LYS A 17 45.50 -3.08 45.60
N GLY A 18 46.43 -3.45 44.73
CA GLY A 18 47.23 -4.68 44.91
C GLY A 18 47.43 -5.52 43.66
N THR A 19 48.65 -5.53 43.16
CA THR A 19 49.14 -6.55 42.23
C THR A 19 49.32 -7.87 42.97
N THR A 20 48.35 -8.76 42.91
CA THR A 20 48.51 -10.16 43.34
C THR A 20 48.48 -11.10 42.14
N ARG A 21 49.66 -11.69 41.88
CA ARG A 21 50.02 -12.89 41.10
C ARG A 21 49.13 -13.32 39.91
N LYS A 22 49.75 -13.39 38.73
CA LYS A 22 49.20 -14.02 37.51
C LYS A 22 48.81 -15.47 37.78
N SER A 23 47.53 -15.74 38.04
CA SER A 23 46.99 -17.10 38.04
C SER A 23 46.71 -17.57 36.60
N ALA A 24 46.95 -18.86 36.35
CA ALA A 24 46.77 -19.56 35.07
C ALA A 24 45.31 -19.59 34.54
N ALA A 25 44.40 -18.85 35.17
CA ALA A 25 43.03 -18.61 34.70
C ALA A 25 42.93 -17.44 33.70
N SER A 26 44.02 -16.71 33.43
CA SER A 26 44.10 -15.72 32.33
C SER A 26 44.39 -16.33 30.95
N ALA A 27 44.43 -17.66 30.84
CA ALA A 27 44.46 -18.36 29.57
C ALA A 27 43.11 -18.18 28.86
N LYS A 28 43.01 -17.13 28.04
CA LYS A 28 41.91 -16.93 27.09
C LYS A 28 41.72 -18.22 26.27
N PRO A 29 40.49 -18.77 26.12
CA PRO A 29 40.28 -19.83 25.15
C PRO A 29 40.67 -19.31 23.77
N LYS A 30 41.74 -19.85 23.17
CA LYS A 30 42.10 -19.62 21.76
C LYS A 30 41.14 -20.38 20.86
N SER A 31 39.90 -19.93 20.79
CA SER A 31 38.97 -20.31 19.75
C SER A 31 38.57 -19.06 18.98
N LYS A 32 39.30 -18.78 17.88
CA LYS A 32 38.93 -17.76 16.90
C LYS A 32 37.69 -18.16 16.08
N ALA A 33 37.16 -19.37 16.24
CA ALA A 33 36.05 -19.88 15.43
C ALA A 33 34.65 -19.54 15.97
N ALA A 34 34.53 -19.13 17.25
CA ALA A 34 33.24 -18.76 17.85
C ALA A 34 33.07 -17.25 18.12
N ALA A 35 34.10 -16.44 17.87
CA ALA A 35 34.05 -14.98 18.11
C ALA A 35 33.27 -14.20 17.03
N SER A 36 32.82 -14.85 15.96
CA SER A 36 31.98 -14.25 14.91
C SER A 36 30.48 -14.40 15.16
N VAL A 37 30.06 -15.13 16.19
CA VAL A 37 28.65 -15.23 16.54
C VAL A 37 28.31 -14.08 17.49
N HIS A 38 28.10 -12.90 16.90
CA HIS A 38 27.47 -11.78 17.59
C HIS A 38 26.03 -12.18 17.89
N ILE A 39 25.74 -12.53 19.15
CA ILE A 39 24.37 -12.75 19.61
C ILE A 39 23.69 -11.38 19.59
N GLN A 40 23.01 -11.07 18.48
CA GLN A 40 22.13 -9.91 18.38
C GLN A 40 21.09 -10.03 19.50
N SER A 41 21.15 -9.12 20.47
CA SER A 41 20.07 -9.00 21.45
C SER A 41 18.77 -8.73 20.67
N SER A 42 17.74 -9.55 20.89
CA SER A 42 16.43 -9.41 20.23
C SER A 42 15.71 -8.08 20.54
N THR A 43 16.27 -7.27 21.44
CA THR A 43 15.85 -5.93 21.82
C THR A 43 16.55 -4.86 20.99
N LYS A 44 15.83 -4.32 19.99
CA LYS A 44 16.23 -3.15 19.19
C LYS A 44 16.70 -2.01 20.09
N THR A 45 17.85 -1.42 19.76
CA THR A 45 18.39 -0.27 20.49
C THR A 45 17.42 0.92 20.44
N PRO A 46 17.41 1.81 21.45
CA PRO A 46 16.53 2.98 21.44
C PRO A 46 16.75 3.91 20.24
N GLN A 47 17.95 3.92 19.65
CA GLN A 47 18.23 4.65 18.40
C GLN A 47 17.58 3.99 17.19
N GLU A 48 17.66 2.66 17.05
CA GLU A 48 17.01 1.92 15.97
C GLU A 48 15.48 2.00 16.06
N ARG A 49 14.90 1.95 17.27
CA ARG A 49 13.45 2.15 17.46
C ARG A 49 13.00 3.54 17.01
N LYS A 50 13.78 4.58 17.30
CA LYS A 50 13.50 5.95 16.82
C LYS A 50 13.66 6.06 15.30
N ALA A 51 14.66 5.40 14.72
CA ALA A 51 14.86 5.35 13.27
C ALA A 51 13.70 4.63 12.57
N GLU A 52 13.26 3.49 13.10
CA GLU A 52 12.12 2.73 12.59
C GLU A 52 10.81 3.51 12.75
N GLN A 53 10.58 4.19 13.88
CA GLN A 53 9.39 5.01 14.07
C GLN A 53 9.36 6.21 13.10
N LYS A 54 10.51 6.85 12.85
CA LYS A 54 10.62 7.89 11.81
C LYS A 54 10.37 7.33 10.41
N ALA A 55 10.91 6.15 10.10
CA ALA A 55 10.69 5.47 8.83
C ALA A 55 9.21 5.10 8.63
N ARG A 56 8.55 4.55 9.65
CA ARG A 56 7.11 4.25 9.66
C ARG A 56 6.28 5.51 9.46
N ARG A 57 6.57 6.60 10.19
CA ARG A 57 5.86 7.89 10.01
C ARG A 57 6.07 8.48 8.62
N LYS A 58 7.27 8.32 8.03
CA LYS A 58 7.55 8.74 6.65
C LYS A 58 6.79 7.88 5.64
N ALA A 59 6.74 6.57 5.84
CA ALA A 59 5.97 5.65 5.00
C ALA A 59 4.46 5.91 5.08
N GLU A 60 3.93 6.16 6.28
CA GLU A 60 2.52 6.55 6.48
C GLU A 60 2.19 7.87 5.79
N ARG A 61 3.07 8.88 5.93
CA ARG A 61 2.91 10.16 5.21
C ARG A 61 3.01 10.00 3.71
N ALA A 62 3.90 9.15 3.21
CA ALA A 62 4.01 8.87 1.78
C ALA A 62 2.73 8.24 1.23
N LYS A 63 2.20 7.21 1.93
CA LYS A 63 0.90 6.59 1.59
C LYS A 63 -0.23 7.62 1.61
N GLN A 64 -0.31 8.44 2.65
CA GLN A 64 -1.32 9.50 2.75
C GLN A 64 -1.18 10.54 1.62
N ASN A 65 0.04 10.94 1.26
CA ASN A 65 0.28 11.86 0.15
C ASN A 65 -0.11 11.26 -1.20
N GLU A 66 0.14 9.97 -1.42
CA GLU A 66 -0.30 9.25 -2.63
C GLU A 66 -1.83 9.21 -2.72
N LEU A 67 -2.51 8.96 -1.60
CA LEU A 67 -3.97 8.97 -1.51
C LEU A 67 -4.55 10.38 -1.71
N ASP A 68 -3.94 11.39 -1.09
CA ASP A 68 -4.29 12.80 -1.28
C ASP A 68 -4.09 13.24 -2.73
N ARG A 69 -3.06 12.73 -3.43
CA ARG A 69 -2.84 13.00 -4.87
C ARG A 69 -3.89 12.31 -5.73
N LYS A 70 -4.18 11.03 -5.45
CA LYS A 70 -5.14 10.23 -6.22
C LYS A 70 -6.58 10.75 -6.09
N TYR A 71 -6.93 11.24 -4.91
CA TYR A 71 -8.28 11.72 -4.59
C TYR A 71 -8.31 13.22 -4.28
N TYR A 72 -7.45 14.00 -4.94
CA TYR A 72 -7.30 15.43 -4.71
C TYR A 72 -8.62 16.20 -4.91
N ASN A 73 -9.32 15.88 -6.00
CA ASN A 73 -10.63 16.42 -6.34
C ASN A 73 -11.70 15.32 -6.29
N PRO A 74 -12.30 15.05 -5.11
CA PRO A 74 -13.39 14.10 -5.02
C PRO A 74 -14.60 14.62 -5.82
N PRO A 75 -15.20 13.82 -6.72
CA PRO A 75 -16.31 14.24 -7.57
C PRO A 75 -17.66 14.27 -6.82
N THR A 76 -17.68 14.65 -5.54
CA THR A 76 -18.92 14.73 -4.75
C THR A 76 -19.56 16.12 -4.89
N ALA A 77 -20.90 16.16 -5.03
CA ALA A 77 -21.64 17.42 -5.11
C ALA A 77 -21.47 18.28 -3.86
N GLU A 78 -21.38 17.64 -2.68
CA GLU A 78 -21.09 18.31 -1.41
C GLU A 78 -19.75 19.03 -1.43
N TYR A 79 -18.66 18.36 -1.86
CA TYR A 79 -17.34 18.97 -1.94
C TYR A 79 -17.34 20.22 -2.83
N LYS A 80 -18.02 20.17 -4.00
CA LYS A 80 -18.14 21.32 -4.90
C LYS A 80 -18.92 22.49 -4.28
N ARG A 81 -19.94 22.23 -3.46
CA ARG A 81 -20.69 23.27 -2.74
C ARG A 81 -19.83 23.90 -1.64
N LEU A 82 -19.16 23.08 -0.84
CA LEU A 82 -18.25 23.53 0.22
C LEU A 82 -17.07 24.33 -0.33
N ARG A 83 -16.50 23.88 -1.46
CA ARG A 83 -15.39 24.57 -2.14
C ARG A 83 -15.82 25.94 -2.67
N ARG A 84 -17.04 26.05 -3.24
CA ARG A 84 -17.62 27.35 -3.65
C ARG A 84 -17.82 28.27 -2.45
N LEU A 85 -18.41 27.78 -1.37
CA LEU A 85 -18.59 28.57 -0.14
C LEU A 85 -17.24 29.06 0.41
N TRP A 86 -16.23 28.19 0.45
CA TRP A 86 -14.89 28.55 0.88
C TRP A 86 -14.26 29.63 -0.01
N TRP A 87 -14.37 29.51 -1.33
CA TRP A 87 -13.92 30.57 -2.25
C TRP A 87 -14.68 31.88 -2.04
N VAL A 88 -15.99 31.84 -1.81
CA VAL A 88 -16.78 33.05 -1.54
C VAL A 88 -16.30 33.75 -0.27
N VAL A 89 -16.11 33.00 0.83
CA VAL A 89 -15.60 33.57 2.09
C VAL A 89 -14.18 34.10 1.93
N LEU A 90 -13.32 33.40 1.18
CA LEU A 90 -11.95 33.81 0.94
C LEU A 90 -11.87 35.07 0.08
N ILE A 91 -12.65 35.16 -1.00
CA ILE A 91 -12.73 36.35 -1.84
C ILE A 91 -13.31 37.52 -1.04
N ALA A 92 -14.37 37.30 -0.27
CA ALA A 92 -14.94 38.33 0.59
C ALA A 92 -13.91 38.86 1.60
N ALA A 93 -13.13 37.98 2.23
CA ALA A 93 -12.06 38.38 3.14
C ALA A 93 -10.98 39.22 2.43
N VAL A 94 -10.53 38.80 1.25
CA VAL A 94 -9.53 39.55 0.46
C VAL A 94 -10.07 40.92 0.03
N LEU A 95 -11.30 40.99 -0.48
CA LEU A 95 -11.94 42.24 -0.86
C LEU A 95 -12.10 43.18 0.34
N MET A 96 -12.45 42.65 1.50
CA MET A 96 -12.62 43.44 2.72
C MET A 96 -11.28 44.00 3.24
N VAL A 97 -10.18 43.26 3.10
CA VAL A 97 -8.82 43.78 3.37
C VAL A 97 -8.44 44.88 2.38
N ALA A 98 -8.71 44.70 1.09
CA ALA A 98 -8.43 45.70 0.06
C ALA A 98 -9.24 46.99 0.28
N LEU A 99 -10.54 46.85 0.58
CA LEU A 99 -11.42 47.96 0.94
C LEU A 99 -10.97 48.65 2.22
N SER A 100 -10.49 47.91 3.22
CA SER A 100 -9.93 48.49 4.45
C SER A 100 -8.72 49.39 4.19
N TRP A 101 -7.94 49.10 3.14
CA TRP A 101 -6.84 49.97 2.71
C TRP A 101 -7.33 51.20 1.95
N PHE A 102 -8.32 51.03 1.06
CA PHE A 102 -8.85 52.12 0.24
C PHE A 102 -9.69 53.13 1.05
N ALA A 103 -10.53 52.63 1.97
CA ALA A 103 -11.38 53.46 2.83
C ALA A 103 -10.58 54.18 3.94
N ARG A 104 -9.30 53.85 4.13
CA ARG A 104 -8.47 54.39 5.21
C ARG A 104 -8.27 55.91 5.14
N SER A 105 -8.39 56.50 3.95
CA SER A 105 -8.30 57.95 3.75
C SER A 105 -9.56 58.70 4.17
N TRP A 106 -10.72 58.03 4.24
CA TRP A 106 -12.00 58.65 4.60
C TRP A 106 -12.52 58.22 5.99
N GLU A 107 -12.06 57.09 6.51
CA GLU A 107 -12.57 56.56 7.78
C GLU A 107 -11.78 57.03 9.01
N PRO A 108 -12.49 57.33 10.13
CA PRO A 108 -11.87 57.46 11.44
C PRO A 108 -11.04 56.21 11.82
N ALA A 109 -9.93 56.42 12.51
CA ALA A 109 -8.96 55.36 12.82
C ALA A 109 -9.58 54.13 13.52
N TRP A 110 -10.56 54.33 14.41
CA TRP A 110 -11.23 53.26 15.14
C TRP A 110 -12.07 52.34 14.24
N ILE A 111 -12.73 52.88 13.21
CA ILE A 111 -13.51 52.09 12.25
C ILE A 111 -12.58 51.17 11.48
N SER A 112 -11.45 51.68 11.03
CA SER A 112 -10.47 50.86 10.32
C SER A 112 -9.94 49.70 11.18
N TYR A 113 -9.74 49.88 12.48
CA TYR A 113 -9.33 48.78 13.36
C TYR A 113 -10.41 47.71 13.53
N VAL A 114 -11.68 48.12 13.60
CA VAL A 114 -12.83 47.19 13.64
C VAL A 114 -12.95 46.43 12.31
N THR A 115 -12.84 47.13 11.18
CA THR A 115 -12.86 46.53 9.84
C THR A 115 -11.71 45.55 9.65
N LEU A 116 -10.49 45.93 10.05
CA LEU A 116 -9.34 45.05 9.99
C LEU A 116 -9.53 43.83 10.90
N GLY A 117 -9.98 44.02 12.14
CA GLY A 117 -10.30 42.93 13.07
C GLY A 117 -11.33 41.95 12.51
N SER A 118 -12.42 42.46 11.93
CA SER A 118 -13.45 41.63 11.30
C SER A 118 -12.95 40.89 10.05
N SER A 119 -12.03 41.46 9.26
CA SER A 119 -11.39 40.75 8.16
C SER A 119 -10.57 39.54 8.64
N TYR A 120 -9.84 39.67 9.74
CA TYR A 120 -9.10 38.55 10.33
C TYR A 120 -10.04 37.45 10.82
N VAL A 121 -11.19 37.81 11.40
CA VAL A 121 -12.23 36.84 11.77
C VAL A 121 -12.73 36.06 10.55
N LEU A 122 -12.99 36.74 9.42
CA LEU A 122 -13.39 36.07 8.17
C LEU A 122 -12.31 35.14 7.64
N ILE A 123 -11.04 35.54 7.70
CA ILE A 123 -9.91 34.69 7.31
C ILE A 123 -9.84 33.43 8.19
N ILE A 124 -9.97 33.59 9.51
CA ILE A 124 -9.97 32.46 10.45
C ILE A 124 -11.15 31.52 10.18
N LEU A 125 -12.33 32.06 9.91
CA LEU A 125 -13.51 31.28 9.51
C LEU A 125 -13.29 30.53 8.19
N ALA A 126 -12.63 31.14 7.21
CA ALA A 126 -12.27 30.47 5.96
C ALA A 126 -11.35 29.27 6.22
N PHE A 127 -10.34 29.42 7.09
CA PHE A 127 -9.48 28.32 7.51
C PHE A 127 -10.24 27.24 8.27
N TYR A 128 -11.14 27.61 9.19
CA TYR A 128 -11.96 26.66 9.93
C TYR A 128 -12.85 25.83 8.99
N LEU A 129 -13.47 26.45 7.99
CA LEU A 129 -14.26 25.76 6.97
C LEU A 129 -13.41 24.76 6.16
N ASP A 130 -12.18 25.13 5.80
CA ASP A 130 -11.26 24.24 5.06
C ASP A 130 -10.83 23.03 5.89
N PHE A 131 -10.33 23.26 7.11
CA PHE A 131 -9.85 22.19 7.99
C PHE A 131 -10.97 21.27 8.50
N SER A 132 -12.13 21.85 8.81
CA SER A 132 -13.24 21.10 9.39
C SER A 132 -14.09 20.42 8.33
N LYS A 133 -14.63 21.16 7.36
CA LYS A 133 -15.66 20.62 6.48
C LYS A 133 -15.04 20.04 5.20
N ILE A 134 -14.19 20.80 4.50
CA ILE A 134 -13.58 20.35 3.23
C ILE A 134 -12.65 19.16 3.45
N ARG A 135 -11.76 19.27 4.44
CA ARG A 135 -10.81 18.18 4.74
C ARG A 135 -11.49 16.94 5.31
N LYS A 136 -12.62 17.05 6.00
CA LYS A 136 -13.40 15.87 6.44
C LYS A 136 -14.14 15.22 5.26
N CYS A 137 -14.76 16.00 4.37
CA CYS A 137 -15.39 15.46 3.16
C CYS A 137 -14.37 14.72 2.28
N ARG A 138 -13.17 15.27 2.08
CA ARG A 138 -12.10 14.60 1.32
C ARG A 138 -11.65 13.30 1.99
N ARG A 139 -11.43 13.31 3.31
CA ARG A 139 -11.05 12.11 4.07
C ARG A 139 -12.14 11.03 4.05
N LYS A 140 -13.42 11.39 4.15
CA LYS A 140 -14.53 10.44 4.01
C LYS A 140 -14.52 9.76 2.64
N TYR A 141 -14.31 10.53 1.58
CA TYR A 141 -14.20 10.00 0.22
C TYR A 141 -12.99 9.08 0.05
N GLN A 142 -11.83 9.44 0.61
CA GLN A 142 -10.63 8.60 0.61
C GLN A 142 -10.88 7.26 1.31
N MET A 143 -11.47 7.29 2.51
CA MET A 143 -11.81 6.07 3.25
C MET A 143 -12.78 5.17 2.48
N GLU A 144 -13.80 5.75 1.82
CA GLU A 144 -14.72 4.98 0.98
C GLU A 144 -13.97 4.30 -0.16
N MET A 145 -13.16 5.05 -0.92
CA MET A 145 -12.41 4.51 -2.06
C MET A 145 -11.36 3.46 -1.67
N GLU A 146 -10.71 3.61 -0.50
CA GLU A 146 -9.81 2.59 0.05
C GLU A 146 -10.57 1.35 0.51
N SER A 147 -11.74 1.52 1.11
CA SER A 147 -12.58 0.39 1.53
C SER A 147 -13.13 -0.41 0.33
N GLN A 148 -13.46 0.28 -0.78
CA GLN A 148 -13.89 -0.39 -2.01
C GLN A 148 -12.70 -1.06 -2.70
N ASN A 149 -11.56 -0.40 -2.83
CA ASN A 149 -10.35 -1.02 -3.38
C ASN A 149 -9.91 -2.26 -2.59
N THR A 150 -10.03 -2.25 -1.25
CA THR A 150 -9.68 -3.43 -0.42
C THR A 150 -10.69 -4.56 -0.55
N LYS A 151 -11.97 -4.27 -0.80
CA LYS A 151 -12.99 -5.29 -1.11
C LYS A 151 -12.79 -5.86 -2.52
N GLU A 152 -12.55 -5.00 -3.50
CA GLU A 152 -12.27 -5.38 -4.90
C GLU A 152 -10.96 -6.16 -5.01
N SER A 153 -9.89 -5.73 -4.34
CA SER A 153 -8.62 -6.46 -4.34
C SER A 153 -8.78 -7.85 -3.73
N ARG A 154 -9.51 -8.00 -2.62
CA ARG A 154 -9.82 -9.31 -2.02
C ARG A 154 -10.67 -10.18 -2.95
N ARG A 155 -11.64 -9.60 -3.68
CA ARG A 155 -12.44 -10.33 -4.66
C ARG A 155 -11.60 -10.77 -5.87
N ALA A 156 -10.77 -9.87 -6.38
CA ALA A 156 -9.86 -10.14 -7.49
C ALA A 156 -8.81 -11.19 -7.13
N GLU A 157 -8.26 -11.18 -5.91
CA GLU A 157 -7.32 -12.19 -5.42
C GLU A 157 -7.98 -13.57 -5.32
N LYS A 158 -9.20 -13.64 -4.77
CA LYS A 158 -9.98 -14.90 -4.74
C LYS A 158 -10.29 -15.41 -6.15
N ALA A 159 -10.70 -14.53 -7.06
CA ALA A 159 -10.97 -14.89 -8.45
C ALA A 159 -9.71 -15.38 -9.18
N LYS A 160 -8.57 -14.71 -8.98
CA LYS A 160 -7.27 -15.14 -9.53
C LYS A 160 -6.86 -16.51 -9.00
N ARG A 161 -6.99 -16.74 -7.69
CA ARG A 161 -6.66 -18.03 -7.06
C ARG A 161 -7.60 -19.16 -7.51
N ALA A 162 -8.87 -18.84 -7.79
CA ALA A 162 -9.80 -19.80 -8.38
C ALA A 162 -9.42 -20.12 -9.83
N ALA A 163 -9.15 -19.11 -10.65
CA ALA A 163 -8.71 -19.28 -12.04
C ALA A 163 -7.37 -20.01 -12.16
N GLU A 164 -6.43 -19.78 -11.24
CA GLU A 164 -5.14 -20.49 -11.19
C GLU A 164 -5.35 -21.97 -10.84
N ARG A 165 -6.22 -22.28 -9.87
CA ARG A 165 -6.59 -23.67 -9.55
C ARG A 165 -7.31 -24.37 -10.71
N GLU A 166 -8.15 -23.66 -11.45
CA GLU A 166 -8.82 -24.20 -12.64
C GLU A 166 -7.82 -24.43 -13.78
N ALA A 167 -6.88 -23.51 -13.99
CA ALA A 167 -5.82 -23.65 -14.98
C ALA A 167 -4.83 -24.78 -14.61
N GLU A 168 -4.55 -24.99 -13.33
CA GLU A 168 -3.73 -26.10 -12.84
C GLU A 168 -4.45 -27.44 -13.06
N LYS A 169 -5.74 -27.53 -12.72
CA LYS A 169 -6.57 -28.71 -13.03
C LYS A 169 -6.63 -29.01 -14.52
N GLN A 170 -6.85 -28.02 -15.37
CA GLN A 170 -6.85 -28.21 -16.82
C GLN A 170 -5.50 -28.68 -17.35
N LYS A 171 -4.38 -28.24 -16.75
CA LYS A 171 -3.04 -28.72 -17.09
C LYS A 171 -2.82 -30.16 -16.60
N GLU A 172 -3.31 -30.51 -15.43
CA GLU A 172 -3.26 -31.88 -14.89
C GLU A 172 -4.13 -32.82 -15.72
N ASP A 173 -5.34 -32.43 -16.09
CA ASP A 173 -6.26 -33.19 -16.93
C ASP A 173 -5.67 -33.37 -18.35
N ALA A 174 -5.10 -32.32 -18.94
CA ALA A 174 -4.42 -32.41 -20.23
C ALA A 174 -3.14 -33.28 -20.16
N ALA A 175 -2.39 -33.23 -19.05
CA ALA A 175 -1.24 -34.10 -18.85
C ALA A 175 -1.65 -35.57 -18.61
N ALA A 176 -2.78 -35.80 -17.94
CA ALA A 176 -3.36 -37.11 -17.74
C ALA A 176 -3.89 -37.70 -19.05
N GLU A 177 -4.54 -36.90 -19.90
CA GLU A 177 -5.02 -37.33 -21.22
C GLU A 177 -3.86 -37.69 -22.16
N VAL A 178 -2.77 -36.90 -22.15
CA VAL A 178 -1.54 -37.21 -22.91
C VAL A 178 -0.84 -38.46 -22.35
N ALA A 179 -0.85 -38.67 -21.03
CA ALA A 179 -0.31 -39.89 -20.42
C ALA A 179 -1.17 -41.12 -20.76
N GLU A 180 -2.50 -40.99 -20.80
CA GLU A 180 -3.42 -42.06 -21.16
C GLU A 180 -3.34 -42.42 -22.65
N GLU A 181 -3.09 -41.44 -23.53
CA GLU A 181 -2.85 -41.66 -24.95
C GLU A 181 -1.52 -42.39 -25.23
N GLN A 182 -0.49 -42.15 -24.42
CA GLN A 182 0.81 -42.85 -24.49
C GLN A 182 0.75 -44.31 -23.96
N ILE A 183 -0.21 -44.65 -23.10
CA ILE A 183 -0.32 -45.99 -22.47
C ILE A 183 -1.09 -46.99 -23.34
N LYS A 184 -1.86 -46.57 -24.36
CA LYS A 184 -2.50 -47.52 -25.29
C LYS A 184 -1.43 -48.26 -26.11
N PRO A 185 -1.19 -49.58 -25.89
CA PRO A 185 -0.20 -50.30 -26.66
C PRO A 185 -0.67 -50.39 -28.11
N LYS A 186 0.18 -49.95 -29.05
CA LYS A 186 -0.03 -50.11 -30.50
C LYS A 186 -0.26 -51.59 -30.79
N ARG A 187 -1.52 -51.99 -30.99
CA ARG A 187 -1.87 -53.32 -31.50
C ARG A 187 -1.18 -53.49 -32.86
N GLY A 188 -0.25 -54.44 -32.90
CA GLY A 188 0.69 -54.65 -33.98
C GLY A 188 0.03 -54.87 -35.33
N LEU A 189 0.57 -54.16 -36.33
CA LEU A 189 0.23 -54.19 -37.75
C LEU A 189 0.71 -55.47 -38.48
N PHE A 190 0.97 -56.56 -37.75
CA PHE A 190 1.41 -57.84 -38.33
C PHE A 190 0.39 -58.94 -38.04
N SER A 191 -0.71 -58.92 -38.78
CA SER A 191 -1.64 -60.05 -38.88
C SER A 191 -2.26 -60.10 -40.27
N ARG A 192 -1.44 -60.60 -41.21
CA ARG A 192 -1.79 -61.56 -42.27
C ARG A 192 -2.91 -61.19 -43.26
N LYS A 193 -2.47 -60.58 -44.36
CA LYS A 193 -2.72 -60.95 -45.77
C LYS A 193 -3.64 -62.18 -46.03
N LYS A 194 -4.78 -61.87 -46.67
CA LYS A 194 -5.38 -62.49 -47.88
C LYS A 194 -6.24 -63.76 -47.73
N VAL A 195 -7.54 -63.57 -47.99
CA VAL A 195 -8.29 -64.37 -49.00
C VAL A 195 -9.23 -63.42 -49.74
N ASP A 196 -9.11 -63.38 -51.06
CA ASP A 196 -9.95 -62.59 -51.98
C ASP A 196 -11.12 -63.43 -52.50
N ALA A 197 -12.13 -62.70 -53.00
CA ALA A 197 -13.18 -63.10 -53.96
C ALA A 197 -14.37 -63.85 -53.31
N VAL A 198 -15.64 -63.50 -53.53
CA VAL A 198 -16.40 -62.98 -54.67
C VAL A 198 -17.67 -62.37 -54.02
N ASP A 199 -18.13 -61.14 -54.29
CA ASP A 199 -18.99 -60.85 -55.42
C ASP A 199 -19.06 -59.34 -55.69
N ALA A 200 -19.00 -59.04 -56.98
CA ALA A 200 -19.14 -57.73 -57.56
C ALA A 200 -20.62 -57.40 -57.80
N ALA A 201 -21.03 -56.17 -57.51
CA ALA A 201 -21.86 -55.34 -58.39
C ALA A 201 -22.21 -54.01 -57.69
N LYS A 202 -21.35 -53.01 -57.94
CA LYS A 202 -21.68 -51.57 -58.02
C LYS A 202 -22.39 -51.37 -59.39
N PRO A 203 -23.24 -50.34 -59.68
CA PRO A 203 -23.05 -48.93 -59.29
C PRO A 203 -24.33 -48.11 -58.96
N ALA A 204 -24.17 -47.04 -58.14
CA ALA A 204 -24.22 -45.60 -58.50
C ALA A 204 -25.61 -45.17 -59.01
N ASP A 205 -26.26 -44.11 -58.54
CA ASP A 205 -25.85 -42.72 -58.33
C ASP A 205 -26.89 -42.06 -57.39
N ALA A 206 -26.48 -41.22 -56.44
CA ALA A 206 -26.53 -39.74 -56.50
C ALA A 206 -27.93 -39.08 -56.47
N ALA A 207 -28.01 -38.08 -55.61
CA ALA A 207 -28.81 -36.85 -55.73
C ALA A 207 -30.33 -36.87 -55.43
N SER A 208 -30.63 -36.26 -54.28
CA SER A 208 -31.62 -35.19 -54.06
C SER A 208 -33.14 -35.44 -54.15
N ALA A 209 -33.79 -34.97 -53.09
CA ALA A 209 -35.10 -34.32 -53.05
C ALA A 209 -36.37 -35.16 -53.26
N ALA A 210 -37.10 -35.44 -52.18
CA ALA A 210 -38.54 -35.21 -52.11
C ALA A 210 -39.05 -35.25 -50.66
N LYS A 211 -39.56 -34.10 -50.25
CA LYS A 211 -40.41 -33.83 -49.08
C LYS A 211 -41.78 -34.49 -49.30
N PRO A 212 -42.46 -35.11 -48.32
CA PRO A 212 -43.89 -35.34 -48.44
C PRO A 212 -44.63 -34.10 -47.94
N ALA A 213 -45.46 -33.53 -48.82
CA ALA A 213 -46.45 -32.52 -48.49
C ALA A 213 -47.80 -33.21 -48.19
N ASP A 214 -48.47 -32.71 -47.17
CA ASP A 214 -49.92 -32.80 -47.00
C ASP A 214 -50.65 -32.11 -48.17
N LYS A 215 -51.79 -32.70 -48.55
CA LYS A 215 -52.86 -32.28 -49.48
C LYS A 215 -52.65 -32.46 -50.99
#